data_AF-A0A832WV95-F1
#
_entry.id   AF-A0A832WV95-F1
#
_cell.length_a   1.000
_cell.length_b   1.000
_cell.length_c   1.000
_cell.angle_alpha   90.00
_cell.angle_beta   90.00
_cell.angle_gamma   90.00
#
_symmetry.space_group_name_H-M   'P 1'
#
loop_
_entity.id
_entity.type
_entity.pdbx_description
1 polymer ?
#
loop_
_entity_poly.entity_id
_entity_poly.type
_entity_poly.pdbx_seq_one_letter_code
_entity_poly.pdbx_strand_id
1 'polypeptide(L)'
;MEFKSIFPINRTFIYQKMGPGYASGGGVLNNNQLNYYRPSTGLNKPDSTYVSVFTFSNAVSEINNNRPFVSIRDEHSRVCSGYLSDYPDYYLAIDDPLPEDYGNSYMEDFGSEDYRIYVRA
;
A
#
# COMPACT_ATOMS: atom_id res chain seq x y z
N MET A 1 -0.44 -23.05 -1.46
CA MET A 1 0.50 -21.93 -1.29
C MET A 1 0.70 -21.20 -2.61
N GLU A 2 0.25 -19.94 -2.68
CA GLU A 2 0.48 -19.04 -3.80
C GLU A 2 1.16 -17.77 -3.28
N PHE A 3 2.30 -17.39 -3.86
CA PHE A 3 3.06 -16.21 -3.49
C PHE A 3 3.19 -15.26 -4.67
N LYS A 4 2.87 -13.99 -4.46
CA LYS A 4 3.09 -12.93 -5.44
C LYS A 4 3.57 -11.67 -4.74
N SER A 5 4.71 -11.14 -5.14
CA SER A 5 5.25 -9.88 -4.63
C SER A 5 5.96 -9.08 -5.72
N ILE A 6 5.89 -7.76 -5.60
CA ILE A 6 6.68 -6.81 -6.38
C ILE A 6 7.61 -6.09 -5.40
N PHE A 7 8.65 -6.77 -4.90
CA PHE A 7 9.54 -6.14 -3.91
C PHE A 7 10.43 -5.02 -4.53
N PRO A 8 10.50 -3.82 -3.91
CA PRO A 8 11.43 -2.73 -4.21
C PRO A 8 12.90 -3.05 -3.93
N ILE A 9 13.79 -2.19 -4.43
CA ILE A 9 15.23 -2.19 -4.11
C ILE A 9 15.65 -0.91 -3.32
N ASN A 10 14.74 0.03 -3.01
CA ASN A 10 14.98 1.17 -2.08
C ASN A 10 13.71 2.00 -1.74
N ARG A 11 13.80 2.88 -0.73
CA ARG A 11 12.77 3.82 -0.24
C ARG A 11 12.12 4.71 -1.31
N THR A 12 12.89 5.25 -2.25
CA THR A 12 12.35 6.10 -3.34
C THR A 12 11.33 5.32 -4.17
N PHE A 13 11.59 4.04 -4.42
CA PHE A 13 10.65 3.17 -5.14
C PHE A 13 9.39 2.86 -4.31
N ILE A 14 9.52 2.71 -2.99
CA ILE A 14 8.36 2.55 -2.09
C ILE A 14 7.47 3.78 -2.15
N TYR A 15 8.05 4.98 -2.05
CA TYR A 15 7.28 6.21 -2.18
C TYR A 15 6.69 6.42 -3.56
N GLN A 16 7.36 6.03 -4.64
CA GLN A 16 6.77 6.08 -5.97
C GLN A 16 5.49 5.23 -6.05
N LYS A 17 5.41 4.10 -5.36
CA LYS A 17 4.18 3.29 -5.25
C LYS A 17 3.10 3.97 -4.41
N MET A 18 3.49 4.77 -3.42
CA MET A 18 2.59 5.64 -2.67
C MET A 18 2.24 6.94 -3.44
N GLY A 19 2.97 7.28 -4.52
CA GLY A 19 2.86 8.53 -5.27
C GLY A 19 4.11 9.44 -5.18
N PRO A 20 4.54 10.10 -6.29
CA PRO A 20 5.83 10.80 -6.41
C PRO A 20 5.97 12.12 -5.60
N GLY A 21 5.10 12.36 -4.60
CA GLY A 21 5.15 13.53 -3.71
C GLY A 21 5.63 13.24 -2.28
N TYR A 22 5.94 11.99 -1.94
CA TYR A 22 6.36 11.57 -0.59
C TYR A 22 7.86 11.85 -0.36
N ALA A 23 8.26 13.13 -0.32
CA ALA A 23 9.68 13.51 -0.26
C ALA A 23 10.30 13.42 1.15
N SER A 24 9.49 13.46 2.21
CA SER A 24 9.94 13.42 3.61
C SER A 24 8.72 13.15 4.48
N GLY A 25 8.85 12.33 5.53
CA GLY A 25 7.77 11.87 6.41
C GLY A 25 6.97 12.98 7.09
N GLY A 26 6.09 13.63 6.34
CA GLY A 26 5.28 14.77 6.79
C GLY A 26 3.81 14.46 6.69
N GLY A 27 3.28 13.72 7.67
CA GLY A 27 1.91 13.90 8.18
C GLY A 27 0.72 13.87 7.22
N VAL A 28 0.84 13.36 5.99
CA VAL A 28 -0.32 13.16 5.10
C VAL A 28 -1.04 11.88 5.56
N LEU A 29 -1.73 12.04 6.68
CA LEU A 29 -2.55 11.04 7.33
C LEU A 29 -3.79 10.78 6.46
N ASN A 30 -4.14 9.50 6.31
CA ASN A 30 -5.45 9.00 5.90
C ASN A 30 -6.08 9.70 4.66
N ASN A 31 -7.26 10.33 4.77
CA ASN A 31 -8.01 10.83 3.62
C ASN A 31 -7.29 11.94 2.83
N ASN A 32 -6.31 12.61 3.44
CA ASN A 32 -5.58 13.68 2.76
C ASN A 32 -4.74 13.15 1.59
N GLN A 33 -4.37 11.86 1.59
CA GLN A 33 -3.71 11.21 0.45
C GLN A 33 -4.60 11.21 -0.81
N LEU A 34 -5.93 11.13 -0.65
CA LEU A 34 -6.87 11.18 -1.77
C LEU A 34 -6.87 12.54 -2.50
N ASN A 35 -6.55 13.63 -1.81
CA ASN A 35 -6.43 14.97 -2.40
C ASN A 35 -5.25 15.05 -3.39
N TYR A 36 -4.28 14.16 -3.26
CA TYR A 36 -3.20 14.02 -4.23
C TYR A 36 -3.50 12.94 -5.27
N TYR A 37 -4.14 11.84 -4.89
CA TYR A 37 -4.38 10.74 -5.83
C TYR A 37 -5.43 11.06 -6.89
N ARG A 38 -6.55 11.64 -6.50
CA ARG A 38 -7.71 11.81 -7.38
C ARG A 38 -7.54 12.90 -8.45
N PRO A 39 -7.07 14.11 -8.13
CA PRO A 39 -7.09 15.21 -9.10
C PRO A 39 -6.13 14.99 -10.27
N SER A 40 -6.46 15.59 -11.42
CA SER A 40 -5.59 15.59 -12.61
C SER A 40 -4.28 16.35 -12.41
N THR A 41 -4.22 17.23 -11.41
CA THR A 41 -3.01 17.94 -10.97
C THR A 41 -2.13 17.11 -10.02
N GLY A 42 -2.60 15.95 -9.59
CA GLY A 42 -1.87 14.98 -8.77
C GLY A 42 -1.54 13.71 -9.56
N LEU A 43 -1.97 12.54 -9.08
CA LEU A 43 -1.75 11.26 -9.80
C LEU A 43 -2.77 10.96 -10.90
N ASN A 44 -3.86 11.74 -11.00
CA ASN A 44 -4.95 11.49 -11.93
C ASN A 44 -5.54 10.07 -11.81
N LYS A 45 -5.82 9.67 -10.58
CA LYS A 45 -6.41 8.39 -10.16
C LYS A 45 -7.76 8.66 -9.50
N PRO A 46 -8.78 9.13 -10.25
CA PRO A 46 -10.02 9.69 -9.71
C PRO A 46 -10.81 8.69 -8.84
N ASP A 47 -10.70 7.40 -9.15
CA ASP A 47 -11.40 6.32 -8.45
C ASP A 47 -10.64 5.79 -7.23
N SER A 48 -9.60 6.49 -6.77
CA SER A 48 -8.87 6.13 -5.55
C SER A 48 -9.79 6.19 -4.33
N THR A 49 -9.70 5.20 -3.44
CA THR A 49 -10.64 5.03 -2.31
C THR A 49 -9.92 4.68 -1.01
N TYR A 50 -10.32 5.33 0.08
CA TYR A 50 -9.94 4.99 1.45
C TYR A 50 -11.00 4.05 2.05
N VAL A 51 -10.56 2.94 2.65
CA VAL A 51 -11.46 1.93 3.23
C VAL A 51 -10.99 1.49 4.61
N SER A 52 -11.94 1.23 5.51
CA SER A 52 -11.73 0.61 6.84
C SER A 52 -12.27 -0.82 6.93
N VAL A 53 -12.97 -1.29 5.89
CA VAL A 53 -13.47 -2.66 5.78
C VAL A 53 -12.97 -3.23 4.46
N PHE A 54 -12.30 -4.38 4.54
CA PHE A 54 -11.64 -5.01 3.41
C PHE A 54 -11.51 -6.51 3.62
N THR A 55 -11.39 -7.25 2.52
CA THR A 55 -11.16 -8.70 2.52
C THR A 55 -9.77 -9.04 1.96
N PHE A 56 -9.32 -10.27 2.22
CA PHE A 56 -8.12 -10.79 1.58
C PHE A 56 -8.31 -10.90 0.06
N SER A 57 -9.52 -11.24 -0.41
CA SER A 57 -9.84 -11.27 -1.84
C SER A 57 -9.71 -9.91 -2.53
N ASN A 58 -9.94 -8.79 -1.82
CA ASN A 58 -9.65 -7.46 -2.37
C ASN A 58 -8.15 -7.26 -2.58
N ALA A 59 -7.30 -7.68 -1.64
CA ALA A 59 -5.84 -7.58 -1.78
C ALA A 59 -5.36 -8.41 -2.97
N VAL A 60 -5.81 -9.66 -3.07
CA VAL A 60 -5.49 -10.55 -4.20
C VAL A 60 -5.90 -9.91 -5.54
N SER A 61 -7.11 -9.37 -5.64
CA SER A 61 -7.60 -8.71 -6.86
C SER A 61 -6.75 -7.50 -7.26
N GLU A 62 -6.37 -6.65 -6.31
CA GLU A 62 -5.51 -5.49 -6.57
C GLU A 62 -4.12 -5.90 -7.05
N ILE A 63 -3.47 -6.81 -6.33
CA ILE A 63 -2.13 -7.30 -6.70
C ILE A 63 -2.16 -8.07 -8.03
N ASN A 64 -3.24 -8.80 -8.33
CA ASN A 64 -3.40 -9.48 -9.62
C ASN A 64 -3.60 -8.54 -10.80
N ASN A 65 -4.13 -7.35 -10.55
CA ASN A 65 -4.20 -6.28 -11.54
C ASN A 65 -2.97 -5.36 -11.54
N ASN A 66 -1.86 -5.76 -10.89
CA ASN A 66 -0.65 -4.95 -10.74
C ASN A 66 -0.91 -3.57 -10.11
N ARG A 67 -1.83 -3.52 -9.13
CA ARG A 67 -2.17 -2.32 -8.37
C ARG A 67 -1.74 -2.48 -6.90
N PRO A 68 -0.47 -2.20 -6.55
CA PRO A 68 -0.10 -2.01 -5.15
C PRO A 68 -0.98 -0.95 -4.51
N PHE A 69 -1.23 -1.08 -3.22
CA PHE A 69 -2.09 -0.16 -2.48
C PHE A 69 -1.44 0.28 -1.17
N VAL A 70 -1.91 1.40 -0.61
CA VAL A 70 -1.42 1.88 0.69
C VAL A 70 -2.07 1.04 1.78
N SER A 71 -1.24 0.48 2.65
CA SER A 71 -1.60 -0.24 3.88
C SER A 71 -1.26 0.64 5.07
N ILE A 72 -2.25 0.96 5.91
CA ILE A 72 -2.07 1.87 7.05
C ILE A 72 -2.27 1.08 8.34
N ARG A 73 -1.31 1.20 9.27
CA ARG A 73 -1.35 0.62 10.60
C ARG A 73 -0.74 1.60 11.59
N ASP A 74 -1.41 1.86 12.71
CA ASP A 74 -0.94 2.76 13.77
C ASP A 74 -0.53 4.15 13.21
N GLU A 75 -1.36 4.69 12.32
CA GLU A 75 -1.13 5.95 11.57
C GLU A 75 0.09 5.94 10.62
N HIS A 76 0.77 4.82 10.47
CA HIS A 76 1.91 4.64 9.59
C HIS A 76 1.50 4.11 8.22
N SER A 77 1.82 4.87 7.16
CA SER A 77 1.53 4.48 5.77
C SER A 77 2.65 3.61 5.21
N ARG A 78 2.27 2.45 4.66
CA ARG A 78 3.14 1.43 4.05
C ARG A 78 2.51 1.00 2.72
N VAL A 79 3.23 0.24 1.90
CA VAL A 79 2.67 -0.31 0.64
C VAL A 79 2.44 -1.79 0.79
N CYS A 80 1.24 -2.27 0.49
CA CYS A 80 1.04 -3.67 0.19
C CYS A 80 1.37 -3.90 -1.29
N SER A 81 2.43 -4.67 -1.54
CA SER A 81 2.96 -4.96 -2.89
C SER A 81 2.76 -6.41 -3.31
N GLY A 82 2.20 -7.23 -2.43
CA GLY A 82 2.05 -8.66 -2.64
C GLY A 82 1.21 -9.35 -1.59
N TYR A 83 1.06 -10.67 -1.74
CA TYR A 83 0.37 -11.54 -0.80
C TYR A 83 0.96 -12.95 -0.77
N LEU A 84 0.70 -13.66 0.32
CA LEU A 84 0.85 -15.11 0.44
C LEU A 84 -0.50 -15.70 0.87
N SER A 85 -1.02 -16.62 0.07
CA SER A 85 -2.24 -17.38 0.38
C SER A 85 -1.87 -18.79 0.82
N ASP A 86 -2.03 -19.07 2.12
CA ASP A 86 -1.73 -20.38 2.71
C ASP A 86 -2.79 -20.79 3.75
N TYR A 87 -3.99 -21.08 3.26
CA TYR A 87 -5.17 -21.36 4.09
C TYR A 87 -4.86 -22.31 5.27
N PRO A 88 -5.23 -21.93 6.52
CA PRO A 88 -6.10 -20.81 6.88
C PRO A 88 -5.41 -19.43 6.98
N ASP A 89 -4.09 -19.39 6.84
CA ASP A 89 -3.30 -18.19 7.05
C ASP A 89 -3.15 -17.36 5.77
N TYR A 90 -3.27 -16.04 5.93
CA TYR A 90 -3.18 -15.09 4.84
C TYR A 90 -2.24 -13.98 5.23
N TYR A 91 -1.32 -13.64 4.34
CA TYR A 91 -0.31 -12.62 4.61
C TYR A 91 -0.23 -11.60 3.48
N LEU A 92 0.21 -10.40 3.84
CA LEU A 92 0.50 -9.30 2.93
C LEU A 92 2.00 -9.11 2.85
N ALA A 93 2.51 -8.88 1.64
CA ALA A 93 3.88 -8.42 1.47
C ALA A 93 3.89 -6.89 1.60
N ILE A 94 4.48 -6.40 2.68
CA ILE A 94 4.53 -5.00 3.05
C ILE A 94 5.89 -4.43 2.68
N ASP A 95 5.89 -3.34 1.91
CA ASP A 95 7.02 -2.45 1.76
C ASP A 95 6.83 -1.25 2.67
N ASP A 96 7.57 -1.25 3.76
CA ASP A 96 7.59 -0.22 4.77
C ASP A 96 8.66 0.82 4.43
N PRO A 97 8.33 2.12 4.34
CA PRO A 97 9.33 3.14 4.07
C PRO A 97 10.28 3.42 5.25
N LEU A 98 10.04 2.82 6.43
CA LEU A 98 10.89 2.94 7.62
C LEU A 98 11.85 1.73 7.79
N PRO A 99 13.04 1.96 8.38
CA PRO A 99 13.59 3.24 8.82
C PRO A 99 13.93 4.16 7.63
N GLU A 100 13.95 5.46 7.91
CA GLU A 100 14.36 6.46 6.93
C GLU A 100 15.75 6.07 6.36
N ASP A 101 15.92 6.27 5.05
CA ASP A 101 17.10 5.90 4.23
C ASP A 101 17.17 4.47 3.66
N TYR A 102 16.42 3.50 4.20
CA TYR A 102 16.48 2.12 3.71
C TYR A 102 15.12 1.58 3.29
N GLY A 103 14.11 1.76 4.14
CA GLY A 103 12.87 0.99 4.07
C GLY A 103 13.10 -0.51 4.33
N ASN A 104 12.02 -1.24 4.56
CA ASN A 104 12.05 -2.68 4.81
C ASN A 104 10.92 -3.36 4.05
N SER A 105 11.14 -4.60 3.64
CA SER A 105 10.09 -5.46 3.09
C SER A 105 9.92 -6.70 3.97
N TYR A 106 8.69 -6.98 4.39
CA TYR A 106 8.36 -8.10 5.26
C TYR A 106 6.96 -8.65 4.97
N MET A 107 6.67 -9.84 5.50
CA MET A 107 5.31 -10.39 5.50
C MET A 107 4.62 -10.00 6.80
N GLU A 108 3.34 -9.64 6.71
CA GLU A 108 2.49 -9.33 7.85
C GLU A 108 1.17 -10.09 7.72
N ASP A 109 0.59 -10.53 8.84
CA ASP A 109 -0.72 -11.18 8.86
C ASP A 109 -1.80 -10.28 8.24
N PHE A 110 -2.64 -10.82 7.36
CA PHE A 110 -3.79 -10.09 6.85
C PHE A 110 -4.73 -9.72 8.01
N GLY A 111 -5.16 -8.46 8.06
CA GLY A 111 -6.07 -7.94 9.09
C GLY A 111 -5.38 -7.20 10.24
N SER A 112 -4.06 -7.12 10.24
CA SER A 112 -3.25 -6.22 11.08
C SER A 112 -3.40 -4.74 10.73
N GLU A 113 -3.91 -4.44 9.54
CA GLU A 113 -4.06 -3.10 9.00
C GLU A 113 -5.30 -2.43 9.60
N ASP A 114 -5.22 -1.12 9.85
CA ASP A 114 -6.39 -0.33 10.25
C ASP A 114 -7.18 0.14 9.03
N TYR A 115 -6.46 0.53 7.97
CA TYR A 115 -7.05 1.13 6.77
C TYR A 115 -6.25 0.81 5.51
N ARG A 116 -6.90 0.97 4.35
CA ARG A 116 -6.23 0.90 3.05
C ARG A 116 -6.60 2.07 2.15
N ILE A 117 -5.69 2.43 1.25
CA ILE A 117 -6.02 3.26 0.09
C ILE A 117 -5.72 2.51 -1.19
N TYR A 118 -6.78 2.18 -1.94
CA TYR A 118 -6.65 1.65 -3.29
C TYR A 118 -6.46 2.80 -4.26
N VAL A 119 -5.34 2.79 -5.01
CA VAL A 119 -4.98 3.85 -5.97
C VAL A 119 -5.43 3.41 -7.37
N ARG A 120 -6.55 3.96 -7.86
CA ARG A 120 -7.24 3.48 -9.08
C ARG A 120 -7.59 4.62 -10.04
N ALA A 121 -7.46 4.36 -11.33
CA ALA A 121 -7.90 5.26 -12.39
C ALA A 121 -9.35 4.98 -12.75
#